data_AF-A0A554KES8-F1
#
_entry.id   AF-A0A554KES8-F1
#
_cell.length_a   1.000
_cell.length_b   1.000
_cell.length_c   1.000
_cell.angle_alpha   90.00
_cell.angle_beta   90.00
_cell.angle_gamma   90.00
#
_symmetry.space_group_name_H-M   'P 1'
#
loop_
_entity.id
_entity.type
_entity.pdbx_description
1 polymer ?
#
loop_
_entity_poly.entity_id
_entity_poly.type
_entity_poly.pdbx_seq_one_letter_code
_entity_poly.pdbx_strand_id
1 'polypeptide(L)'
;MEYDTPQNWESSPPPPKNNRKAVIIALGIAVLIIGAVLLYALVFREAPLYVPIPGFGTLPIGGDQAPPEAPTGLSAISTSPYSITIAWNPSPDSDVVGYYVYRNGERRDDLSGLRFTDITITASSSYTYTVSAYDAIDNESPASVPLLVIATDMFVPPEGDAIDVSTAPSGMLSVTNFYKTADKILLYGDVLIRETPDYMIQYTRFDSSFLISIIGGNPHLARALAESDFTDILGISQQDACKLKITIAVSRDVSEKLSKRYYRPSFCPDGTPF
;
A
#
# COMPACT_ATOMS: atom_id res chain seq x y z
N MET A 1 -10.18 -103.13 -26.98
CA MET A 1 -9.14 -102.22 -27.50
C MET A 1 -9.73 -100.83 -27.45
N GLU A 2 -9.12 -100.01 -26.61
CA GLU A 2 -9.40 -98.59 -26.37
C GLU A 2 -9.22 -97.77 -27.64
N TYR A 3 -10.08 -96.78 -27.89
CA TYR A 3 -9.76 -95.49 -28.50
C TYR A 3 -10.90 -94.47 -28.27
N ASP A 4 -10.52 -93.43 -27.53
CA ASP A 4 -10.88 -92.01 -27.46
C ASP A 4 -12.20 -91.40 -28.02
N THR A 5 -12.58 -90.33 -27.32
CA THR A 5 -13.76 -89.45 -27.30
C THR A 5 -14.17 -88.74 -28.61
N PRO A 6 -15.37 -88.11 -28.62
CA PRO A 6 -15.37 -86.67 -28.89
C PRO A 6 -16.15 -85.81 -27.87
N GLN A 7 -15.55 -84.64 -27.63
CA GLN A 7 -15.96 -83.50 -26.82
C GLN A 7 -17.39 -82.99 -27.10
N ASN A 8 -18.17 -82.78 -26.05
CA ASN A 8 -19.40 -81.97 -26.08
C ASN A 8 -19.03 -80.48 -26.24
N TRP A 9 -19.58 -79.84 -27.27
CA TRP A 9 -19.54 -78.39 -27.46
C TRP A 9 -20.72 -77.76 -26.71
N GLU A 10 -20.46 -77.07 -25.61
CA GLU A 10 -21.44 -76.15 -25.04
C GLU A 10 -21.45 -74.86 -25.86
N SER A 11 -22.62 -74.51 -26.40
CA SER A 11 -22.87 -73.25 -27.10
C SER A 11 -22.62 -72.05 -26.19
N SER A 12 -21.70 -71.16 -26.59
CA SER A 12 -21.44 -69.89 -25.89
C SER A 12 -22.65 -68.94 -25.97
N PRO A 13 -22.94 -68.15 -24.92
CA PRO A 13 -24.01 -67.15 -24.95
C PRO A 13 -23.68 -65.97 -25.90
N PRO A 14 -24.69 -65.32 -26.50
CA PRO A 14 -24.48 -64.21 -27.42
C PRO A 14 -23.91 -62.96 -26.72
N PRO A 15 -23.12 -62.13 -27.42
CA PRO A 15 -22.55 -60.91 -26.85
C PRO A 15 -23.66 -59.88 -26.52
N PRO A 16 -23.49 -59.07 -25.46
CA PRO A 16 -24.48 -58.07 -25.06
C PRO A 16 -24.65 -57.00 -26.15
N LYS A 17 -25.91 -56.64 -26.44
CA LYS A 17 -26.26 -55.57 -27.39
C LYS A 17 -25.71 -54.22 -26.92
N ASN A 18 -24.92 -53.59 -27.78
CA ASN A 18 -24.26 -52.31 -27.52
C ASN A 18 -25.28 -51.15 -27.53
N ASN A 19 -25.84 -50.80 -26.37
CA ASN A 19 -26.87 -49.77 -26.20
C ASN A 19 -26.29 -48.35 -26.17
N ARG A 20 -25.71 -47.90 -27.29
CA ARG A 20 -25.19 -46.52 -27.44
C ARG A 20 -26.23 -45.43 -27.11
N LYS A 21 -27.52 -45.70 -27.35
CA LYS A 21 -28.61 -44.78 -26.97
C LYS A 21 -28.79 -44.64 -25.46
N ALA A 22 -28.60 -45.71 -24.68
CA ALA A 22 -28.71 -45.66 -23.22
C ALA A 22 -27.54 -44.89 -22.59
N VAL A 23 -26.34 -45.01 -23.16
CA VAL A 23 -25.15 -44.28 -22.70
C VAL A 23 -25.28 -42.77 -22.93
N ILE A 24 -25.81 -42.35 -24.09
CA ILE A 24 -26.01 -40.92 -24.40
C ILE A 24 -27.11 -40.31 -23.50
N ILE A 25 -28.18 -41.04 -23.22
CA ILE A 25 -29.24 -40.58 -22.29
C ILE A 25 -28.70 -40.47 -20.86
N ALA A 26 -27.90 -41.44 -20.41
CA ALA A 26 -27.29 -41.41 -19.08
C ALA A 26 -26.31 -40.23 -18.90
N LEU A 27 -25.50 -39.93 -19.92
CA LEU A 27 -24.58 -38.78 -19.89
C LEU A 27 -25.33 -37.45 -19.91
N GLY A 28 -26.42 -37.32 -20.68
CA GLY A 28 -27.26 -36.12 -20.69
C GLY A 28 -27.94 -35.85 -19.35
N ILE A 29 -28.43 -36.90 -18.67
CA ILE A 29 -29.01 -36.80 -17.33
C ILE A 29 -27.94 -36.44 -16.28
N ALA A 30 -26.74 -37.01 -16.36
CA ALA A 30 -25.64 -36.69 -15.46
C ALA A 30 -25.20 -35.21 -15.58
N VAL A 31 -25.12 -34.67 -16.80
CA VAL A 31 -24.77 -33.25 -17.03
C VAL A 31 -25.87 -32.32 -16.53
N LEU A 32 -27.15 -32.68 -16.69
CA LEU A 32 -28.28 -31.92 -16.12
C LEU A 32 -28.31 -31.95 -14.60
N ILE A 33 -27.98 -33.08 -13.97
CA ILE A 33 -27.90 -33.20 -12.51
C ILE A 33 -26.71 -32.41 -11.97
N ILE A 34 -25.52 -32.51 -12.59
CA ILE A 34 -24.34 -31.75 -12.18
C ILE A 34 -24.59 -30.24 -12.37
N GLY A 35 -25.19 -29.83 -13.50
CA GLY A 35 -25.59 -28.45 -13.75
C GLY A 35 -26.64 -27.95 -12.76
N ALA A 36 -27.63 -28.76 -12.39
CA ALA A 36 -28.62 -28.42 -11.38
C ALA A 36 -28.05 -28.37 -9.97
N VAL A 37 -27.07 -29.21 -9.62
CA VAL A 37 -26.35 -29.18 -8.33
C VAL A 37 -25.44 -27.97 -8.24
N LEU A 38 -24.75 -27.59 -9.32
CA LEU A 38 -23.96 -26.36 -9.41
C LEU A 38 -24.86 -25.12 -9.36
N LEU A 39 -25.99 -25.12 -10.06
CA LEU A 39 -26.97 -24.03 -10.00
C LEU A 39 -27.62 -23.95 -8.62
N TYR A 40 -27.89 -25.08 -7.97
CA TYR A 40 -28.39 -25.14 -6.59
C TYR A 40 -27.35 -24.61 -5.60
N ALA A 41 -26.07 -24.96 -5.75
CA ALA A 41 -24.98 -24.41 -4.93
C ALA A 41 -24.72 -22.91 -5.18
N LEU A 42 -25.02 -22.41 -6.38
CA LEU A 42 -24.94 -20.98 -6.73
C LEU A 42 -26.17 -20.17 -6.27
N VAL A 43 -27.36 -20.78 -6.24
CA VAL A 43 -28.63 -20.10 -5.92
C VAL A 43 -29.02 -20.24 -4.43
N PHE A 44 -28.61 -21.32 -3.77
CA PHE A 44 -28.87 -21.58 -2.35
C PHE A 44 -27.54 -21.63 -1.58
N ARG A 45 -26.90 -20.47 -1.48
CA ARG A 45 -25.81 -20.26 -0.52
C ARG A 45 -26.48 -20.12 0.86
N GLU A 46 -26.26 -21.12 1.71
CA GLU A 46 -26.70 -21.22 3.12
C GLU A 46 -28.22 -21.36 3.36
N ALA A 47 -28.69 -22.61 3.53
CA ALA A 47 -29.88 -22.84 4.34
C ALA A 47 -29.43 -22.78 5.82
N PRO A 48 -29.83 -21.77 6.62
CA PRO A 48 -29.38 -21.67 8.00
C PRO A 48 -29.78 -22.91 8.79
N LEU A 49 -28.82 -23.48 9.54
CA LEU A 49 -29.11 -24.53 10.49
C LEU A 49 -29.91 -23.91 11.65
N TYR A 50 -31.08 -24.48 11.90
CA TYR A 50 -32.01 -24.02 12.94
C TYR A 50 -32.03 -25.03 14.09
N VAL A 51 -31.78 -24.59 15.32
CA VAL A 51 -32.05 -25.44 16.51
C VAL A 51 -33.46 -25.15 17.00
N PRO A 52 -34.32 -26.16 17.14
CA PRO A 52 -35.61 -25.98 17.79
C PRO A 52 -35.41 -25.76 19.29
N ILE A 53 -35.81 -24.58 19.79
CA ILE A 53 -35.87 -24.29 21.22
C ILE A 53 -37.32 -24.46 21.69
N PRO A 54 -37.61 -25.36 22.65
CA PRO A 54 -38.96 -25.55 23.16
C PRO A 54 -39.55 -24.23 23.69
N GLY A 55 -40.65 -23.77 23.09
CA GLY A 55 -41.37 -22.55 23.50
C GLY A 55 -40.85 -21.23 22.91
N PHE A 56 -39.74 -21.24 22.16
CA PHE A 56 -39.13 -20.01 21.61
C PHE A 56 -38.92 -20.04 20.09
N GLY A 57 -39.37 -21.09 19.40
CA GLY A 57 -39.17 -21.24 17.96
C GLY A 57 -37.73 -21.68 17.62
N THR A 58 -37.33 -21.49 16.38
CA THR A 58 -35.98 -21.84 15.90
C THR A 58 -35.10 -20.60 15.83
N LEU A 59 -33.91 -20.64 16.43
CA LEU A 59 -32.87 -19.61 16.24
C LEU A 59 -31.82 -20.11 15.25
N PRO A 60 -31.32 -19.26 14.34
CA PRO A 60 -30.20 -19.62 13.47
C PRO A 60 -28.95 -19.85 14.33
N ILE A 61 -28.31 -21.00 14.16
CA ILE A 61 -27.00 -21.33 14.74
C ILE A 61 -25.94 -21.28 13.65
N GLY A 62 -25.45 -20.08 13.37
CA GLY A 62 -24.34 -19.87 12.44
C GLY A 62 -24.10 -18.38 12.29
N GLY A 63 -22.90 -17.92 12.69
CA GLY A 63 -22.41 -16.65 12.19
C GLY A 63 -22.17 -16.75 10.69
N ASP A 64 -22.04 -15.60 10.01
CA ASP A 64 -21.67 -15.57 8.60
C ASP A 64 -20.37 -16.37 8.39
N GLN A 65 -20.38 -17.23 7.38
CA GLN A 65 -19.20 -18.00 6.93
C GLN A 65 -18.86 -17.69 5.48
N ALA A 66 -19.59 -16.78 4.84
CA ALA A 66 -19.25 -16.34 3.51
C ALA A 66 -18.02 -15.43 3.61
N PRO A 67 -16.98 -15.63 2.77
CA PRO A 67 -15.94 -14.64 2.63
C PRO A 67 -16.56 -13.34 2.10
N PRO A 68 -16.01 -12.17 2.50
CA PRO A 68 -16.46 -10.89 1.97
C PRO A 68 -16.30 -10.79 0.45
N GLU A 69 -16.96 -9.79 -0.13
CA GLU A 69 -16.76 -9.38 -1.50
C GLU A 69 -15.43 -8.63 -1.68
N ALA A 70 -14.91 -8.67 -2.91
CA ALA A 70 -13.64 -8.07 -3.25
C ALA A 70 -13.68 -6.53 -3.11
N PRO A 71 -12.62 -5.90 -2.59
CA PRO A 71 -12.47 -4.45 -2.63
C PRO A 71 -12.45 -3.92 -4.07
N THR A 72 -12.93 -2.69 -4.27
CA THR A 72 -13.01 -2.06 -5.60
C THR A 72 -12.19 -0.77 -5.68
N GLY A 73 -12.04 -0.20 -6.88
CA GLY A 73 -11.42 1.13 -7.05
C GLY A 73 -9.94 1.21 -6.69
N LEU A 74 -9.21 0.08 -6.72
CA LEU A 74 -7.78 0.06 -6.46
C LEU A 74 -7.04 0.98 -7.44
N SER A 75 -6.33 1.97 -6.90
CA SER A 75 -5.63 2.99 -7.69
C SER A 75 -4.34 3.44 -6.99
N ALA A 76 -3.37 3.90 -7.78
CA ALA A 76 -2.17 4.55 -7.26
C ALA A 76 -2.48 6.04 -7.04
N ILE A 77 -2.30 6.52 -5.81
CA ILE A 77 -2.50 7.93 -5.46
C ILE A 77 -1.18 8.70 -5.41
N SER A 78 -0.04 8.00 -5.30
CA SER A 78 1.29 8.59 -5.49
C SER A 78 2.28 7.54 -6.01
N THR A 79 3.19 7.97 -6.88
CA THR A 79 4.26 7.13 -7.44
C THR A 79 5.58 7.88 -7.44
N SER A 80 6.64 7.21 -7.01
CA SER A 80 8.01 7.72 -7.01
C SER A 80 8.99 6.57 -7.28
N PRO A 81 10.31 6.83 -7.35
CA PRO A 81 11.27 5.78 -7.63
C PRO A 81 11.38 4.71 -6.52
N TYR A 82 11.10 5.06 -5.27
CA TYR A 82 11.27 4.14 -4.13
C TYR A 82 10.03 4.07 -3.22
N SER A 83 8.92 4.70 -3.62
CA SER A 83 7.66 4.65 -2.89
C SER A 83 6.45 4.70 -3.83
N ILE A 84 5.48 3.81 -3.61
CA ILE A 84 4.16 3.84 -4.25
C ILE A 84 3.10 3.84 -3.14
N THR A 85 2.14 4.77 -3.22
CA THR A 85 0.95 4.73 -2.36
C THR A 85 -0.26 4.32 -3.18
N ILE A 86 -0.96 3.29 -2.73
CA ILE A 86 -2.22 2.81 -3.30
C ILE A 86 -3.38 3.08 -2.34
N ALA A 87 -4.57 3.23 -2.90
CA ALA A 87 -5.83 3.34 -2.18
C ALA A 87 -6.93 2.53 -2.87
N TRP A 88 -7.92 2.10 -2.11
CA TRP A 88 -9.08 1.36 -2.62
C TRP A 88 -10.36 1.79 -1.89
N ASN A 89 -11.50 1.43 -2.46
CA ASN A 89 -12.80 1.53 -1.82
C ASN A 89 -13.03 0.29 -0.95
N PRO A 90 -13.72 0.43 0.20
CA PRO A 90 -14.02 -0.71 1.06
C PRO A 90 -14.88 -1.75 0.33
N SER A 91 -14.83 -2.99 0.82
CA SER A 91 -15.81 -4.01 0.43
C SER A 91 -17.23 -3.54 0.82
N PRO A 92 -18.28 -3.89 0.05
CA PRO A 92 -19.66 -3.55 0.40
C PRO A 92 -20.17 -4.29 1.64
N ASP A 93 -19.51 -5.38 2.06
CA ASP A 93 -19.94 -6.19 3.20
C ASP A 93 -19.58 -5.54 4.54
N SER A 94 -20.46 -5.75 5.53
CA SER A 94 -20.37 -5.09 6.84
C SER A 94 -19.52 -5.83 7.88
N ASP A 95 -19.08 -7.04 7.57
CA ASP A 95 -18.33 -7.95 8.45
C ASP A 95 -16.80 -7.90 8.23
N VAL A 96 -16.33 -7.06 7.31
CA VAL A 96 -14.89 -6.86 7.04
C VAL A 96 -14.16 -6.30 8.26
N VAL A 97 -13.09 -6.99 8.66
CA VAL A 97 -12.19 -6.59 9.74
C VAL A 97 -10.94 -5.91 9.22
N GLY A 98 -10.45 -6.30 8.05
CA GLY A 98 -9.25 -5.71 7.46
C GLY A 98 -9.02 -6.13 6.02
N TYR A 99 -7.84 -5.78 5.52
CA TYR A 99 -7.42 -6.00 4.14
C TYR A 99 -6.00 -6.55 4.08
N TYR A 100 -5.81 -7.57 3.24
CA TYR A 100 -4.49 -8.04 2.87
C TYR A 100 -4.04 -7.35 1.58
N VAL A 101 -2.83 -6.79 1.62
CA VAL A 101 -2.23 -6.14 0.45
C VAL A 101 -1.15 -7.05 -0.13
N TYR A 102 -1.23 -7.30 -1.43
CA TYR A 102 -0.29 -8.14 -2.15
C TYR A 102 0.49 -7.33 -3.17
N ARG A 103 1.77 -7.68 -3.34
CA ARG A 103 2.64 -7.17 -4.41
C ARG A 103 3.28 -8.33 -5.13
N ASN A 104 3.08 -8.39 -6.44
CA ASN A 104 3.58 -9.46 -7.30
C ASN A 104 3.16 -10.86 -6.79
N GLY A 105 1.97 -10.96 -6.19
CA GLY A 105 1.43 -12.19 -5.61
C GLY A 105 1.87 -12.52 -4.18
N GLU A 106 2.80 -11.76 -3.60
CA GLU A 106 3.22 -11.94 -2.20
C GLU A 106 2.49 -10.98 -1.27
N ARG A 107 1.99 -11.48 -0.13
CA ARG A 107 1.39 -10.62 0.90
C ARG A 107 2.46 -9.70 1.50
N ARG A 108 2.18 -8.40 1.51
CA ARG A 108 3.05 -7.34 2.02
C ARG A 108 2.58 -6.77 3.34
N ASP A 109 1.26 -6.69 3.53
CA ASP A 109 0.69 -6.05 4.72
C ASP A 109 -0.69 -6.60 5.07
N ASP A 110 -1.11 -6.28 6.28
CA ASP A 110 -2.43 -6.55 6.88
C ASP A 110 -2.89 -5.27 7.60
N LEU A 111 -3.93 -4.64 7.07
CA LEU A 111 -4.32 -3.29 7.45
C LEU A 111 -5.84 -3.18 7.63
N SER A 112 -6.27 -2.45 8.64
CA SER A 112 -7.68 -2.00 8.78
C SER A 112 -7.98 -0.72 7.98
N GLY A 113 -6.94 -0.06 7.46
CA GLY A 113 -7.06 1.13 6.63
C GLY A 113 -7.29 0.83 5.15
N LEU A 114 -7.70 1.85 4.39
CA LEU A 114 -7.97 1.77 2.94
C LEU A 114 -6.82 2.31 2.06
N ARG A 115 -5.63 2.41 2.64
CA ARG A 115 -4.43 2.97 2.01
C ARG A 115 -3.20 2.20 2.45
N PHE A 116 -2.29 1.98 1.51
CA PHE A 116 -0.99 1.34 1.76
C PHE A 116 0.12 2.11 1.05
N THR A 117 1.26 2.28 1.73
CA THR A 117 2.47 2.91 1.16
C THR A 117 3.60 1.91 1.17
N ASP A 118 4.05 1.53 -0.03
CA ASP A 118 5.14 0.59 -0.23
C ASP A 118 6.46 1.35 -0.44
N ILE A 119 7.33 1.34 0.57
CA ILE A 119 8.65 1.97 0.54
C ILE A 119 9.79 0.99 0.21
N THR A 120 9.46 -0.24 -0.19
CA THR A 120 10.43 -1.33 -0.41
C THR A 120 10.63 -1.65 -1.90
N ILE A 121 10.27 -0.70 -2.76
CA ILE A 121 10.36 -0.81 -4.21
C ILE A 121 11.68 -0.22 -4.73
N THR A 122 12.00 -0.55 -5.97
CA THR A 122 13.15 -0.05 -6.72
C THR A 122 12.69 0.81 -7.90
N ALA A 123 13.50 1.81 -8.22
CA ALA A 123 13.24 2.73 -9.33
C ALA A 123 13.06 1.98 -10.65
N SER A 124 12.27 2.56 -11.55
CA SER A 124 12.06 2.04 -12.91
C SER A 124 11.60 0.58 -12.96
N SER A 125 10.96 0.09 -11.89
CA SER A 125 10.50 -1.29 -11.75
C SER A 125 8.98 -1.35 -11.77
N SER A 126 8.43 -2.39 -12.39
CA SER A 126 6.99 -2.63 -12.44
C SER A 126 6.52 -3.48 -11.26
N TYR A 127 5.43 -3.08 -10.63
CA TYR A 127 4.79 -3.80 -9.54
C TYR A 127 3.31 -3.99 -9.83
N THR A 128 2.80 -5.18 -9.54
CA THR A 128 1.37 -5.48 -9.60
C THR A 128 0.83 -5.57 -8.18
N TYR A 129 -0.11 -4.70 -7.83
CA TYR A 129 -0.79 -4.70 -6.54
C TYR A 129 -2.18 -5.32 -6.66
N THR A 130 -2.57 -6.09 -5.66
CA THR A 130 -3.96 -6.56 -5.43
C THR A 130 -4.29 -6.44 -3.95
N VAL A 131 -5.58 -6.29 -3.65
CA VAL A 131 -6.07 -6.18 -2.27
C VAL A 131 -7.26 -7.11 -2.09
N SER A 132 -7.31 -7.86 -0.99
CA SER A 132 -8.48 -8.64 -0.55
C SER A 132 -8.95 -8.13 0.80
N ALA A 133 -10.22 -8.37 1.12
CA ALA A 133 -10.81 -8.15 2.44
C ALA A 133 -10.85 -9.47 3.21
N TYR A 134 -10.84 -9.40 4.54
CA TYR A 134 -11.07 -10.56 5.40
C TYR A 134 -12.01 -10.22 6.56
N ASP A 135 -12.76 -11.22 7.03
CA ASP A 135 -13.73 -11.11 8.13
C ASP A 135 -13.12 -11.47 9.51
N ALA A 136 -13.94 -11.47 10.56
CA ALA A 136 -13.50 -11.77 11.93
C ALA A 136 -13.05 -13.22 12.17
N ILE A 137 -13.31 -14.13 11.21
CA ILE A 137 -12.89 -15.53 11.26
C ILE A 137 -11.87 -15.86 10.15
N ASP A 138 -11.29 -14.82 9.54
CA ASP A 138 -10.23 -14.87 8.51
C ASP A 138 -10.66 -15.52 7.18
N ASN A 139 -11.94 -15.44 6.84
CA ASN A 139 -12.36 -15.75 5.47
C ASN A 139 -11.92 -14.63 4.53
N GLU A 140 -11.06 -14.97 3.57
CA GLU A 140 -10.52 -14.01 2.61
C GLU A 140 -11.40 -13.90 1.36
N SER A 141 -11.68 -12.67 0.94
CA SER A 141 -12.38 -12.35 -0.30
C SER A 141 -11.56 -12.75 -1.54
N PRO A 142 -12.17 -12.83 -2.73
CA PRO A 142 -11.41 -12.69 -3.97
C PRO A 142 -10.59 -11.39 -3.96
N ALA A 143 -9.42 -11.41 -4.61
CA ALA A 143 -8.62 -10.21 -4.80
C ALA A 143 -9.32 -9.20 -5.73
N SER A 144 -9.04 -7.92 -5.49
CA SER A 144 -9.43 -6.83 -6.38
C SER A 144 -8.83 -6.97 -7.79
N VAL A 145 -9.32 -6.16 -8.73
CA VAL A 145 -8.71 -6.03 -10.05
C VAL A 145 -7.25 -5.59 -9.89
N PRO A 146 -6.27 -6.30 -10.51
CA PRO A 146 -4.86 -6.00 -10.34
C PRO A 146 -4.50 -4.61 -10.88
N LEU A 147 -3.70 -3.89 -10.11
CA LEU A 147 -3.17 -2.58 -10.47
C LEU A 147 -1.68 -2.72 -10.84
N LEU A 148 -1.36 -2.55 -12.12
CA LEU A 148 0.02 -2.42 -12.58
C LEU A 148 0.50 -0.98 -12.39
N VAL A 149 1.59 -0.81 -11.64
CA VAL A 149 2.23 0.50 -11.39
C VAL A 149 3.71 0.39 -11.76
N ILE A 150 4.24 1.41 -12.41
CA ILE A 150 5.67 1.53 -12.71
C ILE A 150 6.25 2.58 -11.77
N ALA A 151 7.21 2.19 -10.94
CA ALA A 151 7.99 3.14 -10.14
C ALA A 151 8.74 4.09 -11.08
N THR A 152 8.69 5.39 -10.82
CA THR A 152 9.30 6.39 -11.71
C THR A 152 10.83 6.26 -11.71
N ASP A 153 11.51 6.82 -12.71
CA ASP A 153 12.98 6.81 -12.76
C ASP A 153 13.61 7.92 -11.90
N MET A 154 12.90 9.04 -11.76
CA MET A 154 13.28 10.23 -11.03
C MET A 154 12.07 10.82 -10.27
N PHE A 155 12.37 11.49 -9.16
CA PHE A 155 11.39 12.28 -8.43
C PHE A 155 10.95 13.48 -9.29
N VAL A 156 9.64 13.66 -9.46
CA VAL A 156 9.07 14.86 -10.08
C VAL A 156 8.68 15.82 -8.96
N PRO A 157 9.24 17.04 -8.94
CA PRO A 157 8.86 18.05 -7.95
C PRO A 157 7.36 18.35 -7.93
N PRO A 158 6.76 18.57 -6.76
CA PRO A 158 5.35 18.97 -6.68
C PRO A 158 5.14 20.33 -7.34
N GLU A 159 4.02 20.48 -8.06
CA GLU A 159 3.66 21.75 -8.71
C GLU A 159 3.17 22.83 -7.72
N GLY A 160 2.86 22.46 -6.48
CA GLY A 160 2.30 23.35 -5.46
C GLY A 160 3.28 23.82 -4.38
N ASP A 161 2.84 24.78 -3.57
CA ASP A 161 3.71 25.59 -2.72
C ASP A 161 3.36 25.46 -1.23
N ALA A 162 3.17 24.23 -0.74
CA ALA A 162 2.82 23.98 0.65
C ALA A 162 3.68 22.88 1.29
N ILE A 163 3.97 23.04 2.58
CA ILE A 163 4.62 22.03 3.43
C ILE A 163 3.62 21.63 4.52
N ASP A 164 3.48 20.33 4.77
CA ASP A 164 2.70 19.83 5.89
C ASP A 164 3.40 20.20 7.21
N VAL A 165 2.69 20.95 8.05
CA VAL A 165 3.13 21.35 9.38
C VAL A 165 2.11 20.80 10.36
N SER A 166 2.17 19.49 10.58
CA SER A 166 1.24 18.71 11.42
C SER A 166 1.12 19.16 12.89
N THR A 167 1.86 20.20 13.29
CA THR A 167 1.80 20.85 14.61
C THR A 167 1.00 22.16 14.65
N ALA A 168 0.49 22.67 13.50
CA ALA A 168 -0.30 23.91 13.44
C ALA A 168 -1.83 23.65 13.39
N PRO A 169 -2.69 24.58 13.87
CA PRO A 169 -4.14 24.37 14.02
C PRO A 169 -4.93 24.07 12.71
N SER A 170 -4.30 24.16 11.54
CA SER A 170 -4.90 23.86 10.23
C SER A 170 -3.97 23.15 9.21
N GLY A 171 -2.86 22.55 9.66
CA GLY A 171 -2.21 21.43 8.95
C GLY A 171 -1.39 21.69 7.68
N MET A 172 -1.30 22.90 7.10
CA MET A 172 -0.33 23.19 6.02
C MET A 172 0.20 24.62 6.11
N LEU A 173 1.50 24.80 5.87
CA LEU A 173 2.14 26.10 5.70
C LEU A 173 2.39 26.36 4.21
N SER A 174 1.88 27.48 3.70
CA SER A 174 2.22 27.93 2.33
C SER A 174 3.64 28.50 2.33
N VAL A 175 4.43 28.05 1.37
CA VAL A 175 5.80 28.50 1.09
C VAL A 175 5.87 28.97 -0.36
N THR A 176 7.03 29.41 -0.83
CA THR A 176 7.37 29.47 -2.27
C THR A 176 7.79 28.07 -2.74
N ASN A 177 7.57 27.74 -4.02
CA ASN A 177 8.04 26.47 -4.61
C ASN A 177 9.57 26.39 -4.68
N PHE A 178 10.21 26.10 -3.55
CA PHE A 178 11.67 26.03 -3.48
C PHE A 178 12.24 24.87 -4.31
N TYR A 179 11.43 23.89 -4.74
CA TYR A 179 11.89 22.87 -5.67
C TYR A 179 12.22 23.45 -7.06
N LYS A 180 11.56 24.54 -7.49
CA LYS A 180 11.82 25.18 -8.79
C LYS A 180 13.07 26.05 -8.78
N THR A 181 13.44 26.57 -7.62
CA THR A 181 14.55 27.50 -7.44
C THR A 181 15.75 26.88 -6.72
N ALA A 182 15.70 25.58 -6.43
CA ALA A 182 16.77 24.87 -5.74
C ALA A 182 18.02 24.74 -6.61
N ASP A 183 19.17 24.82 -5.97
CA ASP A 183 20.46 24.57 -6.63
C ASP A 183 20.55 23.12 -7.13
N LYS A 184 20.03 22.17 -6.35
CA LYS A 184 20.00 20.75 -6.75
C LYS A 184 18.85 19.98 -6.13
N ILE A 185 18.21 19.14 -6.95
CA ILE A 185 17.25 18.13 -6.49
C ILE A 185 17.98 16.79 -6.47
N LEU A 186 18.01 16.15 -5.30
CA LEU A 186 18.64 14.85 -5.10
C LEU A 186 17.67 13.72 -5.48
N LEU A 187 18.21 12.53 -5.71
CA LEU A 187 17.50 11.38 -6.28
C LEU A 187 16.23 10.98 -5.50
N TYR A 188 16.18 11.26 -4.20
CA TYR A 188 15.07 10.91 -3.30
C TYR A 188 14.05 12.06 -3.09
N GLY A 189 14.22 13.17 -3.82
CA GLY A 189 13.41 14.38 -3.65
C GLY A 189 13.84 15.27 -2.49
N ASP A 190 14.92 14.91 -1.81
CA ASP A 190 15.65 15.84 -0.95
C ASP A 190 16.22 16.97 -1.81
N VAL A 191 16.29 18.15 -1.24
CA VAL A 191 16.58 19.37 -1.99
C VAL A 191 17.74 20.07 -1.33
N LEU A 192 18.81 20.29 -2.09
CA LEU A 192 19.81 21.29 -1.75
C LEU A 192 19.26 22.63 -2.24
N ILE A 193 18.66 23.36 -1.32
CA ILE A 193 17.97 24.62 -1.59
C ILE A 193 18.98 25.70 -1.94
N ARG A 194 20.08 25.75 -1.17
CA ARG A 194 21.16 26.72 -1.37
C ARG A 194 22.50 26.13 -0.93
N GLU A 195 23.53 26.35 -1.74
CA GLU A 195 24.93 26.06 -1.43
C GLU A 195 25.80 27.31 -1.60
N THR A 196 26.48 27.70 -0.52
CA THR A 196 27.45 28.81 -0.52
C THR A 196 28.76 28.33 0.10
N PRO A 197 29.87 29.07 -0.03
CA PRO A 197 31.12 28.73 0.67
C PRO A 197 31.00 28.69 2.21
N ASP A 198 30.03 29.40 2.78
CA ASP A 198 29.91 29.57 4.23
C ASP A 198 28.81 28.69 4.85
N TYR A 199 27.75 28.38 4.10
CA TYR A 199 26.63 27.57 4.58
C TYR A 199 25.88 26.86 3.45
N MET A 200 25.12 25.82 3.83
CA MET A 200 24.17 25.11 2.97
C MET A 200 22.80 25.02 3.63
N ILE A 201 21.74 25.03 2.81
CA ILE A 201 20.37 24.79 3.23
C ILE A 201 19.85 23.56 2.49
N GLN A 202 19.43 22.55 3.24
CA GLN A 202 18.89 21.30 2.72
C GLN A 202 17.50 21.04 3.27
N TYR A 203 16.64 20.46 2.44
CA TYR A 203 15.33 19.94 2.82
C TYR A 203 15.31 18.42 2.63
N THR A 204 14.94 17.71 3.68
CA THR A 204 14.74 16.27 3.67
C THR A 204 13.25 15.98 3.55
N ARG A 205 12.85 15.34 2.46
CA ARG A 205 11.43 15.12 2.17
C ARG A 205 10.79 14.13 3.13
N PHE A 206 11.52 13.09 3.52
CA PHE A 206 10.99 11.96 4.29
C PHE A 206 10.36 12.37 5.63
N ASP A 207 10.98 13.30 6.36
CA ASP A 207 10.49 13.76 7.66
C ASP A 207 10.08 15.23 7.68
N SER A 208 10.07 15.87 6.49
CA SER A 208 9.77 17.29 6.27
C SER A 208 10.65 18.19 7.13
N SER A 209 11.95 17.92 7.15
CA SER A 209 12.93 18.65 7.96
C SER A 209 13.88 19.48 7.11
N PHE A 210 14.41 20.53 7.73
CA PHE A 210 15.44 21.39 7.14
C PHE A 210 16.73 21.29 7.95
N LEU A 211 17.84 21.20 7.23
CA LEU A 211 19.18 21.25 7.80
C LEU A 211 19.90 22.48 7.24
N ILE A 212 20.30 23.38 8.11
CA ILE A 212 21.21 24.47 7.81
C ILE A 212 22.60 24.07 8.31
N SER A 213 23.55 23.87 7.40
CA SER A 213 24.92 23.50 7.74
C SER A 213 25.82 24.70 7.59
N ILE A 214 26.48 25.13 8.66
CA ILE A 214 27.54 26.16 8.63
C ILE A 214 28.86 25.46 8.32
N ILE A 215 29.41 25.73 7.14
CA ILE A 215 30.56 25.00 6.57
C ILE A 215 31.79 25.87 6.31
N GLY A 216 31.67 27.19 6.41
CA GLY A 216 32.79 28.12 6.23
C GLY A 216 32.59 29.45 6.94
N GLY A 217 33.58 30.32 6.77
CA GLY A 217 33.52 31.72 7.22
C GLY A 217 33.44 31.92 8.73
N ASN A 218 32.96 33.11 9.12
CA ASN A 218 32.66 33.42 10.51
C ASN A 218 31.31 32.77 10.88
N PRO A 219 31.24 31.87 11.88
CA PRO A 219 30.02 31.10 12.14
C PRO A 219 28.83 31.98 12.54
N HIS A 220 29.05 33.08 13.29
CA HIS A 220 27.96 33.97 13.68
C HIS A 220 27.37 34.71 12.48
N LEU A 221 28.23 35.18 11.57
CA LEU A 221 27.79 35.84 10.34
C LEU A 221 27.11 34.84 9.38
N ALA A 222 27.74 33.68 9.17
CA ALA A 222 27.21 32.62 8.30
C ALA A 222 25.83 32.17 8.77
N ARG A 223 25.62 32.02 10.08
CA ARG A 223 24.31 31.70 10.64
C ARG A 223 23.28 32.80 10.36
N ALA A 224 23.63 34.07 10.60
CA ALA A 224 22.70 35.17 10.37
C ALA A 224 22.27 35.27 8.90
N LEU A 225 23.22 35.08 7.97
CA LEU A 225 22.93 35.05 6.54
C LEU A 225 22.07 33.84 6.16
N ALA A 226 22.41 32.65 6.65
CA ALA A 226 21.66 31.43 6.36
C ALA A 226 20.21 31.51 6.88
N GLU A 227 20.00 32.05 8.08
CA GLU A 227 18.68 32.24 8.67
C GLU A 227 17.82 33.26 7.89
N SER A 228 18.43 34.35 7.40
CA SER A 228 17.76 35.33 6.54
C SER A 228 17.38 34.72 5.19
N ASP A 229 18.35 34.10 4.51
CA ASP A 229 18.15 33.49 3.20
C ASP A 229 17.10 32.36 3.27
N PHE A 230 17.08 31.60 4.37
CA PHE A 230 16.07 30.57 4.59
C PHE A 230 14.65 31.14 4.53
N THR A 231 14.34 32.19 5.29
CA THR A 231 13.00 32.80 5.28
C THR A 231 12.65 33.43 3.95
N ASP A 232 13.65 34.04 3.28
CA ASP A 232 13.44 34.71 1.99
C ASP A 232 13.16 33.70 0.87
N ILE A 233 13.91 32.60 0.81
CA ILE A 233 13.72 31.54 -0.20
C ILE A 233 12.36 30.87 -0.02
N LEU A 234 11.98 30.56 1.22
CA LEU A 234 10.69 29.94 1.50
C LEU A 234 9.53 30.93 1.40
N GLY A 235 9.79 32.24 1.34
CA GLY A 235 8.75 33.26 1.30
C GLY A 235 7.88 33.30 2.57
N ILE A 236 8.46 32.98 3.73
CA ILE A 236 7.74 32.87 5.01
C ILE A 236 8.27 33.83 6.07
N SER A 237 7.43 34.14 7.06
CA SER A 237 7.87 34.91 8.21
C SER A 237 8.78 34.09 9.14
N GLN A 238 9.59 34.76 9.96
CA GLN A 238 10.37 34.09 11.02
C GLN A 238 9.48 33.31 12.00
N GLN A 239 8.27 33.81 12.27
CA GLN A 239 7.30 33.13 13.16
C GLN A 239 6.78 31.83 12.54
N ASP A 240 6.56 31.81 11.23
CA ASP A 240 6.15 30.61 10.50
C ASP A 240 7.30 29.61 10.36
N ALA A 241 8.52 30.11 10.14
CA ALA A 241 9.72 29.28 10.13
C ALA A 241 9.90 28.51 11.46
N CYS A 242 9.54 29.11 12.61
CA CYS A 242 9.59 28.42 13.90
C CYS A 242 8.61 27.27 14.07
N LYS A 243 7.64 27.11 13.15
CA LYS A 243 6.73 25.95 13.14
C LYS A 243 7.34 24.76 12.38
N LEU A 244 8.39 25.00 11.59
CA LEU A 244 9.08 23.98 10.80
C LEU A 244 10.13 23.21 11.63
N LYS A 245 10.47 22.00 11.19
CA LYS A 245 11.55 21.20 11.77
C LYS A 245 12.89 21.67 11.22
N ILE A 246 13.46 22.73 11.81
CA ILE A 246 14.75 23.29 11.38
C ILE A 246 15.85 22.92 12.36
N THR A 247 16.93 22.35 11.85
CA THR A 247 18.16 22.03 12.59
C THR A 247 19.32 22.80 12.00
N ILE A 248 20.13 23.42 12.85
CA ILE A 248 21.38 24.08 12.46
C ILE A 248 22.56 23.28 13.00
N ALA A 249 23.48 22.91 12.12
CA ALA A 249 24.72 22.21 12.45
C ALA A 249 25.92 23.07 12.05
N VAL A 250 27.03 22.92 12.76
CA VAL A 250 28.29 23.59 12.44
C VAL A 250 29.33 22.52 12.12
N SER A 251 30.01 22.65 10.98
CA SER A 251 31.10 21.74 10.62
C SER A 251 32.22 21.83 11.65
N ARG A 252 32.83 20.68 11.94
CA ARG A 252 33.98 20.60 12.85
C ARG A 252 35.14 21.47 12.38
N ASP A 253 35.30 21.60 11.06
CA ASP A 253 36.35 22.40 10.43
C ASP A 253 36.16 23.91 10.65
N VAL A 254 34.91 24.35 10.87
CA VAL A 254 34.58 25.75 11.20
C VAL A 254 34.77 26.00 12.69
N SER A 255 34.25 25.11 13.55
CA SER A 255 34.41 25.23 14.99
C SER A 255 34.16 23.91 15.72
N GLU A 256 35.22 23.33 16.29
CA GLU A 256 35.11 22.12 17.12
C GLU A 256 34.23 22.33 18.36
N LYS A 257 34.15 23.56 18.89
CA LYS A 257 33.29 23.85 20.05
C LYS A 257 31.81 23.83 19.66
N LEU A 258 31.46 24.50 18.56
CA LEU A 258 30.07 24.62 18.12
C LEU A 258 29.56 23.32 17.48
N SER A 259 30.43 22.54 16.85
CA SER A 259 30.06 21.28 16.17
C SER A 259 29.60 20.15 17.11
N LYS A 260 29.66 20.35 18.44
CA LYS A 260 29.30 19.32 19.43
C LYS A 260 27.80 19.22 19.71
N ARG A 261 26.99 20.12 19.16
CA ARG A 261 25.54 20.13 19.34
C ARG A 261 24.83 20.69 18.12
N TYR A 262 23.54 20.46 18.07
CA TYR A 262 22.63 21.11 17.13
C TYR A 262 22.00 22.35 17.74
N TYR A 263 21.62 23.29 16.88
CA TYR A 263 20.99 24.55 17.24
C TYR A 263 19.65 24.70 16.53
N ARG A 264 18.79 25.53 17.11
CA ARG A 264 17.55 26.00 16.47
C ARG A 264 17.73 27.44 15.97
N PRO A 265 16.94 27.91 15.00
CA PRO A 265 17.03 29.28 14.50
C PRO A 265 16.99 30.33 15.62
N SER A 266 17.84 31.36 15.51
CA SER A 266 18.04 32.33 16.59
C SER A 266 16.81 33.19 16.85
N PHE A 267 15.97 33.37 15.83
CA PHE A 267 14.71 34.11 15.92
C PHE A 267 13.57 33.31 16.58
N CYS A 268 13.77 32.01 16.86
CA CYS A 268 12.76 31.19 17.53
C CYS A 268 12.83 31.31 19.06
N PRO A 269 11.69 31.20 19.78
CA PRO A 269 11.67 31.31 21.24
C PRO A 269 12.57 30.31 21.97
N ASP A 270 12.77 29.13 21.39
CA ASP A 270 13.66 28.07 21.87
C ASP A 270 15.01 28.03 21.12
N GLY A 271 15.31 29.09 20.37
CA GLY A 271 16.56 29.31 19.68
C GLY A 271 17.73 29.34 20.66
N THR A 272 18.76 28.54 20.39
CA THR A 272 19.99 28.55 21.18
C THR A 272 21.04 29.45 20.52
N PRO A 273 21.65 30.40 21.24
CA PRO A 273 22.78 31.17 20.72
C PRO A 273 24.00 30.25 20.54
N PHE A 274 24.90 30.66 19.65
CA PHE A 274 26.18 30.00 19.44
C PHE A 274 27.05 29.99 20.70
#